data_AF-A0A7Y4VMD6-F1
#
_entry.id   AF-A0A7Y4VMD6-F1
#
_cell.length_a   1.000
_cell.length_b   1.000
_cell.length_c   1.000
_cell.angle_alpha   90.00
_cell.angle_beta   90.00
_cell.angle_gamma   90.00
#
_symmetry.space_group_name_H-M   'P 1'
#
loop_
_entity.id
_entity.type
_entity.pdbx_description
1 polymer ?
#
loop_
_entity_poly.entity_id
_entity_poly.type
_entity_poly.pdbx_seq_one_letter_code
_entity_poly.pdbx_strand_id
1 'polypeptide(L)' 'YTGSTQDLENRLLEHNSGETKSIKHGIPWEVVWKTLLPSRAEAMQLEIKIKKRGAKRFLEDLSSSI' A
#
# COMPACT_ATOMS: atom_id res chain seq x y z
N TYR A 1 1.34 -0.96 5.77
CA TYR A 1 0.92 0.36 5.25
C TYR A 1 0.04 0.14 4.01
N THR A 2 -1.00 0.95 3.80
CA THR A 2 -1.83 0.91 2.57
C THR A 2 -2.10 2.34 2.12
N GLY A 3 -1.70 2.65 0.88
CA GLY A 3 -1.84 3.97 0.29
C GLY A 3 -1.67 3.93 -1.24
N SER A 4 -1.84 5.09 -1.86
CA SER A 4 -1.65 5.31 -3.29
C SER A 4 -0.53 6.33 -3.55
N THR A 5 0.19 6.14 -4.66
CA THR A 5 1.29 7.01 -5.09
C THR A 5 1.45 6.93 -6.60
N GLN A 6 1.99 7.99 -7.20
CA GLN A 6 2.38 8.00 -8.62
C GLN A 6 3.78 7.38 -8.81
N ASP A 7 4.65 7.57 -7.82
CA ASP A 7 6.00 7.02 -7.78
C ASP A 7 6.12 6.09 -6.57
N LEU A 8 6.25 4.80 -6.83
CA LEU A 8 6.37 3.78 -5.79
C LEU A 8 7.77 3.72 -5.20
N GLU A 9 8.80 3.94 -6.03
CA GLU A 9 10.20 3.84 -5.61
C GLU A 9 10.54 4.97 -4.66
N ASN A 10 10.19 6.21 -5.04
CA ASN A 10 10.39 7.36 -4.18
C ASN A 10 9.64 7.20 -2.84
N ARG A 11 8.38 6.75 -2.90
CA ARG A 11 7.57 6.50 -1.70
C ARG A 11 8.22 5.48 -0.77
N LEU A 12 8.76 4.40 -1.32
CA LEU A 12 9.42 3.35 -0.54
C LEU A 12 10.70 3.88 0.13
N LEU A 13 11.48 4.67 -0.60
CA LEU A 13 12.68 5.33 -0.07
C LEU A 13 12.32 6.29 1.08
N GLU A 14 11.31 7.14 0.90
CA GLU A 14 10.82 8.06 1.97
C GLU A 14 10.31 7.30 3.21
N HIS A 15 9.67 6.14 3.02
CA HIS A 15 9.18 5.35 4.15
C HIS A 15 10.34 4.66 4.89
N ASN A 16 11.38 4.24 4.15
CA ASN A 16 12.58 3.63 4.68
C ASN A 16 13.63 4.64 5.18
N SER A 17 13.53 5.92 4.83
CA SER A 17 14.39 6.98 5.36
C SER A 17 14.12 7.27 6.85
N GLY A 18 12.95 6.86 7.36
CA GLY A 18 12.60 7.01 8.78
C GLY A 18 12.26 8.44 9.20
N GLU A 19 12.11 9.36 8.25
CA GLU A 19 11.76 10.76 8.52
C GLU A 19 10.37 10.89 9.17
N THR A 20 9.45 9.99 8.82
CA THR A 20 8.09 10.00 9.36
C THR A 20 8.00 9.21 10.66
N LYS A 21 7.91 9.93 11.79
CA LYS A 21 7.90 9.38 13.17
C LYS A 21 6.87 8.28 13.43
N SER A 22 5.72 8.29 12.76
CA SER A 22 4.64 7.32 12.96
C SER A 22 4.88 5.98 12.26
N ILE A 23 5.69 5.95 11.19
CA ILE A 23 5.94 4.75 10.38
C ILE A 23 7.39 4.25 10.45
N LYS A 24 8.31 5.01 11.04
CA LYS A 24 9.73 4.62 11.17
C LYS A 24 9.96 3.32 11.95
N HIS A 25 9.05 2.95 12.85
CA HIS A 25 9.17 1.72 13.65
C HIS A 25 8.93 0.45 12.82
N GLY A 26 8.41 0.58 11.60
CA GLY A 26 8.16 -0.54 10.69
C GLY A 26 9.24 -0.76 9.63
N ILE A 27 10.38 -0.06 9.72
CA ILE A 27 11.50 -0.20 8.78
C ILE A 27 12.25 -1.52 9.07
N PRO A 28 12.65 -2.29 8.06
CA PRO A 28 12.48 -2.03 6.63
C PRO A 28 11.06 -2.33 6.12
N TRP A 29 10.51 -1.40 5.35
CA TRP A 29 9.27 -1.59 4.61
C TRP A 29 9.56 -2.30 3.29
N GLU A 30 8.78 -3.35 3.01
CA GLU A 30 8.82 -4.10 1.77
C GLU A 30 7.46 -4.03 1.06
N VAL A 31 7.49 -4.07 -0.28
CA VAL A 31 6.27 -4.04 -1.09
C VAL A 31 5.69 -5.45 -1.20
N VAL A 32 4.61 -5.71 -0.46
CA VAL A 32 3.88 -6.99 -0.50
C VAL A 32 2.95 -7.07 -1.70
N TRP A 33 2.33 -5.94 -2.08
CA TRP A 33 1.38 -5.89 -3.19
C TRP A 33 1.33 -4.49 -3.79
N LYS A 34 1.23 -4.42 -5.13
CA LYS A 34 1.04 -3.19 -5.89
C LYS A 34 0.17 -3.46 -7.10
N THR A 35 -0.58 -2.45 -7.52
CA THR A 35 -1.33 -2.47 -8.77
C THR A 35 -1.30 -1.10 -9.42
N LEU A 36 -1.40 -1.05 -10.75
CA LEU A 36 -1.49 0.18 -11.51
C LEU A 36 -2.95 0.44 -11.86
N LEU A 37 -3.37 1.70 -11.70
CA LEU A 37 -4.72 2.14 -12.01
C LEU A 37 -4.66 3.38 -12.90
N PRO A 38 -5.59 3.53 -13.85
CA PRO A 38 -5.52 4.61 -14.83
C PRO A 38 -5.88 5.97 -14.23
N SER A 39 -6.61 6.01 -13.09
CA SER A 39 -6.97 7.25 -12.43
C SER A 39 -6.73 7.26 -10.92
N ARG A 40 -6.47 8.46 -10.38
CA ARG A 40 -6.42 8.69 -8.93
C ARG A 40 -7.75 8.32 -8.25
N ALA A 41 -8.88 8.54 -8.92
CA ALA A 41 -10.19 8.22 -8.38
C ALA A 41 -10.33 6.71 -8.13
N GLU A 42 -9.96 5.87 -9.10
CA GLU A 42 -9.96 4.41 -8.93
C GLU A 42 -8.98 3.96 -7.86
N ALA A 43 -7.79 4.57 -7.80
CA ALA A 43 -6.81 4.27 -6.75
C ALA A 43 -7.37 4.53 -5.35
N MET A 44 -8.06 5.65 -5.16
CA MET A 44 -8.74 5.95 -3.90
C MET A 44 -9.88 4.97 -3.59
N GLN A 45 -10.71 4.62 -4.57
CA GLN A 45 -11.80 3.67 -4.37
C GLN A 45 -11.29 2.29 -3.96
N LEU A 46 -10.22 1.83 -4.60
CA LEU A 46 -9.55 0.59 -4.26
C LEU A 46 -8.93 0.67 -2.86
N GLU A 47 -8.23 1.76 -2.53
CA GLU A 47 -7.63 1.97 -1.21
C GLU A 47 -8.69 1.92 -0.09
N ILE A 48 -9.85 2.57 -0.30
CA ILE A 48 -10.99 2.50 0.63
C ILE A 48 -11.49 1.07 0.76
N LYS A 49 -11.66 0.34 -0.35
CA LYS A 49 -12.09 -1.07 -0.34
C LYS A 49 -11.13 -1.95 0.47
N ILE A 50 -9.83 -1.80 0.26
CA ILE A 50 -8.79 -2.53 0.99
C ILE A 50 -8.84 -2.19 2.48
N LYS A 51 -8.89 -0.89 2.83
CA LYS A 51 -8.95 -0.44 4.22
C LYS A 51 -10.22 -0.91 4.94
N LYS A 52 -11.37 -0.90 4.25
CA LYS A 52 -12.66 -1.37 4.77
C LYS A 52 -12.65 -2.88 5.05
N ARG A 53 -12.04 -3.69 4.19
CA ARG A 53 -11.90 -5.14 4.39
C ARG A 53 -10.81 -5.49 5.42
N GLY A 54 -9.75 -4.68 5.46
CA GLY A 54 -8.49 -4.95 6.15
C GLY A 54 -7.47 -5.51 5.17
N ALA A 55 -6.28 -4.89 5.10
CA ALA A 55 -5.25 -5.22 4.11
C ALA A 55 -4.85 -6.69 4.13
N LYS A 56 -4.69 -7.30 5.32
CA LYS A 56 -4.35 -8.72 5.45
C LYS A 56 -5.39 -9.62 4.78
N ARG A 57 -6.68 -9.46 5.13
CA ARG A 57 -7.78 -10.25 4.57
C ARG A 57 -7.95 -10.04 3.07
N PHE A 58 -7.77 -8.81 2.60
CA PHE A 58 -7.81 -8.52 1.17
C PHE A 58 -6.72 -9.29 0.40
N LEU A 59 -5.50 -9.36 0.95
CA LEU A 59 -4.41 -10.13 0.34
C LEU A 59 -4.65 -11.64 0.41
N GLU A 60 -5.22 -12.15 1.50
CA GLU A 60 -5.66 -13.54 1.62
C GLU A 60 -6.71 -13.87 0.56
N ASP A 61 -7.75 -13.04 0.41
CA ASP A 61 -8.82 -13.20 -0.59
C ASP A 61 -8.23 -13.23 -2.03
N LEU A 62 -7.20 -12.41 -2.31
CA LEU A 62 -6.51 -12.40 -3.61
C LEU A 62 -5.70 -13.68 -3.84
N SER A 63 -4.98 -14.15 -2.82
CA SER A 63 -4.19 -15.38 -2.90
C SER A 63 -5.04 -16.64 -2.98
N SER A 64 -6.26 -16.62 -2.42
CA SER A 64 -7.22 -17.73 -2.48
C SER A 64 -8.05 -17.75 -3.77
N SER A 65 -7.98 -16.71 -4.60
CA SER A 65 -8.67 -16.64 -5.89
C SER A 65 -7.79 -17.11 -7.07
N ILE A 66 -6.69 -17.82 -6.76
CA ILE A 66 -5.79 -18.49 -7.72
C ILE A 66 -5.92 -20.00 -7.50
#